data_AF-A0A2A5A879-F1
#
_entry.id   AF-A0A2A5A879-F1
#
_cell.length_a   1.000
_cell.length_b   1.000
_cell.length_c   1.000
_cell.angle_alpha   90.00
_cell.angle_beta   90.00
_cell.angle_gamma   90.00
#
_symmetry.space_group_name_H-M   'P 1'
#
loop_
_entity.id
_entity.type
_entity.pdbx_description
1 polymer ?
#
loop_
_entity_poly.entity_id
_entity_poly.type
_entity_poly.pdbx_seq_one_letter_code
_entity_poly.pdbx_strand_id
1 'polypeptide(L)'
;MLVRIFATDPRRFPLSIMLVLLALCCCSCQSGNLRSSDGSPWPNLYAEDPVIRIQTIHAILGTRNRSNVPHLFPLLNDSDRWVRFNARSAILMLAGDRRDSAPPYDYLAKPQQRRKSTEEFQKWWNEVFLVPAS
;
A
#
# COMPACT_ATOMS: atom_id res chain seq x y z
N MET A 1 -13.10 -61.06 -12.54
CA MET A 1 -13.97 -60.50 -13.60
C MET A 1 -15.10 -59.74 -12.88
N LEU A 2 -15.30 -58.43 -12.92
CA LEU A 2 -14.73 -57.27 -13.62
C LEU A 2 -15.06 -56.04 -12.73
N VAL A 3 -14.10 -55.14 -12.54
CA VAL A 3 -14.30 -53.85 -11.86
C VAL A 3 -15.06 -52.91 -12.80
N ARG A 4 -16.17 -52.32 -12.35
CA ARG A 4 -16.91 -51.30 -13.12
C ARG A 4 -16.18 -49.97 -13.03
N ILE A 5 -15.55 -49.58 -14.13
CA ILE A 5 -14.99 -48.24 -14.32
C ILE A 5 -16.12 -47.36 -14.88
N PHE A 6 -16.48 -46.31 -14.12
CA PHE A 6 -17.36 -45.25 -14.59
C PHE A 6 -16.65 -44.48 -15.70
N ALA A 7 -17.16 -44.58 -16.93
CA ALA A 7 -16.73 -43.76 -18.04
C ALA A 7 -17.30 -42.34 -17.86
N THR A 8 -16.45 -41.38 -17.53
CA THR A 8 -16.78 -39.96 -17.61
C THR A 8 -16.68 -39.52 -19.08
N ASP A 9 -17.82 -39.17 -19.68
CA ASP A 9 -17.93 -38.63 -21.05
C ASP A 9 -17.30 -37.22 -21.13
N PRO A 10 -16.28 -37.00 -21.99
CA PRO A 10 -15.55 -35.73 -22.07
C PRO A 10 -16.28 -34.61 -22.84
N ARG A 11 -17.53 -34.80 -23.30
CA ARG A 11 -18.22 -33.83 -24.21
C ARG A 11 -19.39 -33.08 -23.60
N ARG A 12 -19.56 -33.08 -22.29
CA ARG A 12 -20.64 -32.33 -21.62
C ARG A 12 -20.12 -31.58 -20.40
N PHE A 13 -19.31 -30.55 -20.63
CA PHE A 13 -19.29 -29.44 -19.67
C PHE A 13 -20.54 -28.62 -19.96
N PRO A 14 -21.60 -28.69 -19.14
CA PRO A 14 -22.80 -27.91 -19.38
C PRO A 14 -22.42 -26.43 -19.42
N LEU A 15 -23.13 -25.64 -20.22
CA LEU A 15 -23.01 -24.18 -20.30
C LEU A 15 -22.90 -23.54 -18.89
N SER A 16 -23.53 -24.16 -17.91
CA SER A 16 -23.47 -23.87 -16.47
C SER A 16 -22.06 -23.91 -15.87
N ILE A 17 -21.19 -24.87 -16.21
CA ILE A 17 -19.81 -24.94 -15.71
C ILE A 17 -18.96 -23.83 -16.34
N MET A 18 -19.13 -23.55 -17.63
CA MET A 18 -18.47 -22.40 -18.29
C MET A 18 -18.92 -21.06 -17.68
N LEU A 19 -20.22 -20.89 -17.39
CA LEU A 19 -20.75 -19.71 -16.71
C LEU A 19 -20.26 -19.57 -15.26
N VAL A 20 -20.13 -20.67 -14.52
CA VAL A 20 -19.59 -20.68 -13.15
C VAL A 20 -18.09 -20.34 -13.15
N LEU A 21 -17.32 -20.87 -14.10
CA LEU A 21 -15.89 -20.54 -14.26
C LEU A 21 -15.71 -19.07 -14.70
N LEU A 22 -16.59 -18.56 -15.58
CA LEU A 22 -16.58 -17.14 -15.98
C LEU A 22 -16.97 -16.23 -14.81
N ALA A 23 -17.96 -16.61 -14.00
CA ALA A 23 -18.35 -15.86 -12.80
C ALA A 23 -17.26 -15.87 -11.72
N LEU A 24 -16.60 -17.02 -11.48
CA LEU A 24 -15.44 -17.13 -10.59
C LEU A 24 -14.22 -16.36 -11.12
N CYS A 25 -14.04 -16.28 -12.45
CA CYS A 25 -13.04 -15.46 -13.11
C CYS A 25 -13.35 -13.96 -12.94
N CYS A 26 -14.61 -13.54 -13.08
CA CYS A 26 -15.05 -12.16 -12.87
C CYS A 26 -14.98 -11.71 -11.39
N CYS A 27 -15.09 -12.63 -10.43
CA CYS A 27 -14.86 -12.33 -9.01
C CYS A 27 -13.37 -12.16 -8.68
N SER A 28 -12.47 -12.74 -9.48
CA SER A 28 -11.01 -12.60 -9.28
C SER A 28 -10.43 -11.31 -9.87
N CYS A 29 -11.14 -10.67 -10.82
CA CYS A 29 -10.79 -9.34 -11.32
C CYS A 29 -11.17 -8.20 -10.34
N GLN A 30 -12.01 -8.48 -9.34
CA GLN A 30 -12.28 -7.57 -8.23
C GLN A 30 -11.37 -7.92 -7.04
N SER A 31 -10.06 -7.99 -7.28
CA SER A 31 -9.06 -8.13 -6.21
C SER A 31 -7.85 -7.21 -6.43
N GLY A 32 -8.04 -6.12 -7.16
CA GLY A 32 -7.30 -4.90 -6.87
C GLY A 32 -8.00 -4.23 -5.70
N ASN A 33 -7.33 -4.14 -4.56
CA ASN A 33 -7.69 -3.19 -3.50
C ASN A 33 -7.86 -1.80 -4.13
N LEU A 34 -9.05 -1.46 -4.60
CA LEU A 34 -9.48 -0.09 -4.68
C LEU A 34 -9.56 0.36 -3.22
N ARG A 35 -8.42 0.81 -2.70
CA ARG A 35 -8.38 1.81 -1.63
C ARG A 35 -9.03 3.06 -2.21
N SER A 36 -10.34 2.98 -2.46
CA SER A 36 -11.15 4.12 -2.80
C SER A 36 -11.01 5.06 -1.62
N SER A 37 -10.32 6.16 -1.87
CA SER A 37 -10.23 7.32 -1.02
C SER A 37 -11.63 7.81 -0.67
N ASP A 38 -12.19 7.28 0.41
CA ASP A 38 -13.28 7.90 1.16
C ASP A 38 -12.70 9.07 1.98
N GLY A 39 -12.15 10.07 1.28
CA GLY A 39 -11.79 11.37 1.86
C GLY A 39 -10.30 11.73 1.96
N SER A 40 -9.36 10.97 1.36
CA SER A 40 -7.97 11.44 1.26
C SER A 40 -7.89 12.66 0.34
N PRO A 41 -7.30 13.80 0.75
CA PRO A 41 -7.05 14.92 -0.16
C PRO A 41 -6.02 14.58 -1.25
N TRP A 42 -5.37 13.43 -1.15
CA TRP A 42 -4.33 12.95 -2.06
C TRP A 42 -4.70 11.58 -2.65
N PRO A 43 -5.74 11.47 -3.50
CA PRO A 43 -6.18 10.18 -4.05
C PRO A 43 -5.09 9.48 -4.88
N ASN A 44 -4.20 10.26 -5.51
CA ASN A 44 -3.10 9.73 -6.34
C ASN A 44 -1.98 9.05 -5.54
N LEU A 45 -2.01 9.07 -4.19
CA LEU A 45 -1.17 8.18 -3.37
C LEU A 45 -1.55 6.71 -3.52
N TYR A 46 -2.71 6.40 -4.08
CA TYR A 46 -3.19 5.05 -4.33
C TYR A 46 -3.21 4.67 -5.81
N ALA A 47 -2.65 5.51 -6.68
CA ALA A 47 -2.57 5.22 -8.11
C ALA A 47 -1.82 3.91 -8.36
N GLU A 48 -2.20 3.17 -9.39
CA GLU A 48 -1.55 1.91 -9.78
C GLU A 48 -0.08 2.13 -10.18
N ASP A 49 0.17 3.19 -10.95
CA ASP A 49 1.52 3.57 -11.39
C ASP A 49 2.34 4.15 -10.23
N PRO A 50 3.50 3.54 -9.87
CA PRO A 50 4.39 4.08 -8.84
C PRO A 50 4.91 5.49 -9.17
N VAL A 51 5.03 5.87 -10.44
CA VAL A 51 5.47 7.21 -10.84
C VAL A 51 4.44 8.25 -10.41
N ILE A 52 3.15 8.00 -10.60
CA ILE A 52 2.08 8.90 -10.14
C ILE A 52 2.08 9.02 -8.61
N ARG A 53 2.30 7.92 -7.87
CA ARG A 53 2.42 7.96 -6.41
C ARG A 53 3.62 8.82 -5.97
N ILE A 54 4.77 8.68 -6.63
CA ILE A 54 5.99 9.47 -6.35
C ILE A 54 5.75 10.96 -6.65
N GLN A 55 5.15 11.30 -7.79
CA GLN A 55 4.78 12.68 -8.12
C GLN A 55 3.85 13.29 -7.07
N THR A 56 2.92 12.48 -6.54
CA THR A 56 2.01 12.91 -5.47
C THR A 56 2.75 13.15 -4.16
N ILE A 57 3.72 12.30 -3.80
CA ILE A 57 4.62 12.53 -2.65
C ILE A 57 5.37 13.85 -2.82
N HIS A 58 5.89 14.15 -4.02
CA HIS A 58 6.59 15.41 -4.30
C HIS A 58 5.66 16.62 -4.23
N ALA A 59 4.42 16.51 -4.70
CA ALA A 59 3.42 17.55 -4.57
C ALA A 59 3.11 17.85 -3.09
N ILE A 60 2.94 16.81 -2.26
CA ILE A 60 2.77 16.93 -0.81
C ILE A 60 3.97 17.65 -0.19
N LEU A 61 5.19 17.24 -0.51
CA LEU A 61 6.41 17.89 -0.02
C LEU A 61 6.46 19.37 -0.43
N GLY A 62 6.05 19.69 -1.66
CA GLY A 62 5.97 21.06 -2.18
C GLY A 62 5.05 21.99 -1.39
N THR A 63 4.00 21.44 -0.75
CA THR A 63 3.13 22.22 0.15
C THR A 63 3.85 22.72 1.41
N ARG A 64 4.95 22.06 1.80
CA ARG A 64 5.67 22.25 3.07
C ARG A 64 4.76 22.17 4.32
N ASN A 65 3.55 21.63 4.18
CA ASN A 65 2.60 21.53 5.26
C ASN A 65 2.76 20.19 5.99
N ARG A 66 3.22 20.26 7.24
CA ARG A 66 3.42 19.09 8.10
C ARG A 66 2.13 18.32 8.40
N SER A 67 0.95 18.94 8.27
CA SER A 67 -0.33 18.23 8.46
C SER A 67 -0.56 17.13 7.42
N ASN A 68 0.20 17.13 6.31
CA ASN A 68 0.10 16.09 5.28
C ASN A 68 0.92 14.83 5.60
N VAL A 69 1.83 14.87 6.59
CA VAL A 69 2.72 13.73 6.89
C VAL A 69 1.97 12.44 7.27
N PRO A 70 0.86 12.46 8.03
CA PRO A 70 0.08 11.26 8.30
C PRO A 70 -0.32 10.46 7.06
N HIS A 71 -0.57 11.14 5.93
CA HIS A 71 -0.92 10.48 4.66
C HIS A 71 0.26 9.76 4.00
N LEU A 72 1.51 10.06 4.39
CA LEU A 72 2.71 9.45 3.83
C LEU A 72 3.10 8.14 4.53
N PHE A 73 2.69 7.90 5.78
CA PHE A 73 3.09 6.71 6.52
C PHE A 73 2.69 5.38 5.85
N PRO A 74 1.48 5.21 5.29
CA PRO A 74 1.14 3.98 4.60
C PRO A 74 2.09 3.64 3.44
N LEU A 75 2.69 4.65 2.81
CA LEU A 75 3.60 4.48 1.67
C LEU A 75 5.00 4.01 2.09
N LEU A 76 5.33 4.01 3.38
CA LEU A 76 6.48 3.25 3.88
C LEU A 76 6.28 1.74 3.65
N ASN A 77 5.06 1.25 3.52
CA ASN A 77 4.80 -0.16 3.21
C ASN A 77 4.48 -0.43 1.73
N ASP A 78 4.66 0.57 0.85
CA ASP A 78 4.36 0.44 -0.58
C ASP A 78 5.09 -0.76 -1.23
N SER A 79 4.48 -1.37 -2.24
CA SER A 79 5.08 -2.48 -2.99
C SER A 79 6.32 -2.04 -3.75
N ASP A 80 6.30 -0.83 -4.31
CA ASP A 80 7.41 -0.25 -5.05
C ASP A 80 8.46 0.35 -4.11
N ARG A 81 9.74 0.05 -4.36
CA ARG A 81 10.84 0.49 -3.49
C ARG A 81 11.11 1.99 -3.57
N TRP A 82 10.89 2.60 -4.73
CA TRP A 82 11.13 4.02 -4.94
C TRP A 82 10.03 4.85 -4.29
N VAL A 83 8.78 4.36 -4.28
CA VAL A 83 7.70 4.98 -3.50
C VAL A 83 8.06 5.01 -2.00
N ARG A 84 8.54 3.89 -1.44
CA ARG A 84 8.99 3.83 -0.03
C ARG A 84 10.13 4.80 0.27
N PHE A 85 11.14 4.85 -0.60
CA PHE A 85 12.28 5.76 -0.45
C PHE A 85 11.83 7.23 -0.46
N ASN A 86 10.96 7.60 -1.41
CA ASN A 86 10.45 8.96 -1.54
C ASN A 86 9.55 9.34 -0.36
N ALA A 87 8.67 8.43 0.09
CA ALA A 87 7.82 8.66 1.24
C ALA A 87 8.66 8.95 2.51
N ARG A 88 9.66 8.11 2.79
CA ARG A 88 10.60 8.33 3.91
C ARG A 88 11.31 9.69 3.77
N SER A 89 11.82 10.00 2.59
CA SER A 89 12.55 11.25 2.35
C SER A 89 11.66 12.47 2.56
N ALA A 90 10.42 12.44 2.07
CA ALA A 90 9.45 13.52 2.27
C ALA A 90 9.08 13.71 3.76
N ILE A 91 8.88 12.62 4.51
CA ILE A 91 8.63 12.67 5.95
C ILE A 91 9.79 13.37 6.68
N LEU A 92 11.04 12.98 6.40
CA LEU A 92 12.22 13.57 7.02
C LEU A 92 12.45 15.02 6.61
N MET A 93 12.18 15.38 5.35
CA MET A 93 12.27 16.77 4.90
C MET A 93 11.24 17.66 5.60
N LEU A 94 10.00 17.17 5.76
CA LEU A 94 8.94 17.90 6.47
C LEU A 94 9.20 17.97 7.99
N ALA A 95 9.95 17.02 8.56
CA ALA A 95 10.41 17.08 9.95
C ALA A 95 11.42 18.22 10.21
N GLY A 96 12.13 18.69 9.18
CA GLY A 96 13.17 19.71 9.30
C GLY A 96 14.25 19.29 10.30
N ASP A 97 14.62 20.18 11.22
CA ASP A 97 15.68 19.95 12.23
C ASP A 97 15.42 18.76 13.15
N ARG A 98 14.16 18.31 13.26
CA ARG A 98 13.82 17.15 14.08
C ARG A 98 14.21 15.82 13.45
N ARG A 99 14.52 15.79 12.15
CA ARG A 99 14.79 14.55 11.38
C ARG A 99 15.93 13.71 11.95
N ASP A 100 16.88 14.33 12.65
CA ASP A 100 18.05 13.63 13.21
C ASP A 100 17.68 12.72 14.38
N SER A 101 16.50 12.91 14.97
CA SER A 101 15.92 12.04 16.00
C SER A 101 15.02 10.92 15.43
N ALA A 102 14.85 10.85 14.11
CA ALA A 102 13.96 9.86 13.51
C ALA A 102 14.49 8.44 13.71
N PRO A 103 13.59 7.45 13.91
CA PRO A 103 14.01 6.06 14.02
C PRO A 103 14.66 5.56 12.73
N PRO A 104 15.51 4.51 12.80
CA PRO A 104 16.07 3.91 11.61
C PRO A 104 14.97 3.31 10.74
N TYR A 105 15.13 3.43 9.42
CA TYR A 105 14.21 2.82 8.47
C TYR A 105 14.98 2.38 7.22
N ASP A 106 14.97 1.08 6.97
CA ASP A 106 15.49 0.48 5.75
C ASP A 106 14.33 0.19 4.78
N TYR A 107 14.32 0.92 3.66
CA TYR A 107 13.29 0.80 2.63
C TYR A 107 13.42 -0.50 1.81
N LEU A 108 14.53 -1.23 1.91
CA LEU A 108 14.73 -2.54 1.28
C LEU A 108 14.45 -3.70 2.23
N ALA A 109 14.15 -3.42 3.50
CA ALA A 109 13.85 -4.43 4.51
C ALA A 109 12.63 -5.30 4.15
N LYS A 110 12.55 -6.46 4.80
CA LYS A 110 11.42 -7.38 4.64
C LYS A 110 10.11 -6.71 5.10
N PRO A 111 8.94 -7.03 4.51
CA PRO A 111 7.67 -6.36 4.83
C PRO A 111 7.33 -6.28 6.32
N GLN A 112 7.64 -7.32 7.09
CA GLN A 112 7.41 -7.37 8.53
C GLN A 112 8.23 -6.32 9.29
N GLN A 113 9.48 -6.11 8.89
CA GLN A 113 10.35 -5.09 9.48
C GLN A 113 9.85 -3.69 9.11
N ARG A 114 9.46 -3.47 7.85
CA ARG A 114 8.93 -2.17 7.40
C ARG A 114 7.66 -1.75 8.14
N ARG A 115 6.76 -2.70 8.43
CA ARG A 115 5.55 -2.45 9.22
C ARG A 115 5.89 -1.95 10.62
N LYS A 116 6.78 -2.64 11.33
CA LYS A 116 7.28 -2.21 12.64
C LYS A 116 7.93 -0.82 12.57
N SER A 117 8.83 -0.59 11.63
CA SER A 117 9.49 0.72 11.47
C SER A 117 8.51 1.83 11.08
N THR A 118 7.38 1.51 10.43
CA THR A 118 6.32 2.48 10.13
C THR A 118 5.57 2.89 11.40
N GLU A 119 5.26 1.95 12.28
CA GLU A 119 4.67 2.22 13.60
C GLU A 119 5.61 3.08 14.46
N GLU A 120 6.91 2.78 14.44
CA GLU A 120 7.94 3.59 15.10
C GLU A 120 8.02 5.02 14.53
N PHE A 121 7.98 5.18 13.20
CA PHE A 121 7.94 6.49 12.54
C PHE A 121 6.69 7.29 12.91
N GLN A 122 5.52 6.65 12.96
CA GLN A 122 4.28 7.27 13.38
C GLN A 122 4.34 7.74 14.84
N LYS A 123 4.83 6.86 15.72
CA LYS A 123 5.00 7.18 17.14
C LYS A 123 5.96 8.35 17.34
N TRP A 124 7.14 8.29 16.75
CA TRP A 124 8.14 9.37 16.79
C TRP A 124 7.55 10.70 16.30
N TRP A 125 6.82 10.70 15.18
CA TRP A 125 6.20 11.91 14.66
C TRP A 125 5.19 12.51 15.65
N ASN A 126 4.35 11.68 16.25
CA ASN A 126 3.36 12.13 17.22
C ASN A 126 4.03 12.70 18.48
N GLU A 127 5.08 12.06 18.98
CA GLU A 127 5.85 12.53 20.14
C GLU A 127 6.51 13.89 19.89
N VAL A 128 7.05 14.11 18.69
CA VAL A 128 7.78 15.33 18.36
C VAL A 128 6.86 16.50 18.00
N PHE A 129 5.69 16.24 17.39
CA PHE A 129 4.87 17.29 16.78
C PHE A 129 3.44 17.39 17.31
N LEU A 130 2.88 16.34 17.92
CA LEU A 130 1.49 16.35 18.40
C LEU A 130 1.36 16.42 19.92
N VAL A 131 2.35 15.91 20.66
CA VAL A 131 2.41 16.10 22.11
C VAL A 131 3.11 17.45 22.40
N PRO A 132 2.43 18.44 23.00
CA PRO A 132 3.09 19.69 23.37
C PRO A 132 4.18 19.41 24.40
N ALA A 133 5.35 20.02 24.24
CA ALA A 133 6.38 20.01 25.26
C ALA A 133 5.81 20.62 26.54
N SER A 134 5.75 19.82 27.60
CA SER A 134 5.40 20.23 28.96
C SER A 134 6.41 21.23 29.51
#